data_AF-A0A9D2Q5E9-F1
#
_entry.id   AF-A0A9D2Q5E9-F1
#
_cell.length_a   1.000
_cell.length_b   1.000
_cell.length_c   1.000
_cell.angle_alpha   90.00
_cell.angle_beta   90.00
_cell.angle_gamma   90.00
#
_symmetry.space_group_name_H-M   'P 1'
#
loop_
_entity.id
_entity.type
_entity.pdbx_description
1 polymer ?
#
loop_
_entity_poly.entity_id
_entity_poly.type
_entity_poly.pdbx_seq_one_letter_code
_entity_poly.pdbx_strand_id
1 'polypeptide(L)'
;MIRRITEYEPLLEQWSKAAGCLPVRLTAAWECYGGHAPDCAFYAVDDAAVLMVHGAGALLCGEVSDLAEIHMFLRMSGALTLLGAKPMQGAQKRLSMRWKGTGEKPLLPKEICTEPSLWRLSQSGLLNADPQAYYADVCRRVNRGAALIYTCERDGTAYATAGAYAITESGAYLSGVATREAQRCRGYASALVMALCTALSPREIYLICKPPLAAFYERLGFEQHEELWEFEMGRT
;
A
#
# COMPACT_ATOMS: atom_id res chain seq x y z
N MET A 1 -3.27 20.40 -16.29
CA MET A 1 -4.10 19.59 -17.24
C MET A 1 -4.01 18.13 -16.88
N ILE A 2 -5.16 17.53 -16.57
CA ILE A 2 -5.30 16.10 -16.22
C ILE A 2 -5.83 15.31 -17.43
N ARG A 3 -5.09 14.27 -17.86
CA ARG A 3 -5.47 13.39 -18.98
C ARG A 3 -5.46 11.93 -18.55
N ARG A 4 -6.47 11.16 -18.93
CA ARG A 4 -6.50 9.71 -18.65
C ARG A 4 -5.42 8.98 -19.46
N ILE A 5 -4.74 8.05 -18.80
CA ILE A 5 -3.80 7.11 -19.41
C ILE A 5 -4.52 5.79 -19.63
N THR A 6 -4.60 5.37 -20.89
CA THR A 6 -5.26 4.11 -21.31
C THR A 6 -4.29 3.08 -21.86
N GLU A 7 -3.10 3.53 -22.27
CA GLU A 7 -2.01 2.70 -22.80
C GLU A 7 -0.73 3.04 -22.05
N TYR A 8 0.23 2.11 -22.06
CA TYR A 8 1.50 2.34 -21.39
C TYR A 8 2.29 3.42 -22.14
N GLU A 9 2.64 4.50 -21.46
CA GLU A 9 3.30 5.67 -22.04
C GLU A 9 4.61 6.01 -21.28
N PRO A 10 5.55 6.78 -21.87
CA PRO A 10 6.87 7.03 -21.28
C PRO A 10 6.83 7.59 -19.86
N LEU A 11 5.79 8.37 -19.51
CA LEU A 11 5.60 8.91 -18.17
C LEU A 11 5.37 7.80 -17.13
N LEU A 12 4.58 6.77 -17.45
CA LEU A 12 4.42 5.59 -16.59
C LEU A 12 5.73 4.80 -16.48
N GLU A 13 6.49 4.69 -17.57
CA GLU A 13 7.79 4.02 -17.57
C GLU A 13 8.82 4.73 -16.69
N GLN A 14 8.84 6.06 -16.73
CA GLN A 14 9.68 6.86 -15.84
C GLN A 14 9.36 6.54 -14.38
N TRP A 15 8.09 6.57 -14.00
CA TRP A 15 7.67 6.31 -12.63
C TRP A 15 7.79 4.84 -12.23
N SER A 16 7.69 3.88 -13.16
CA SER A 16 7.85 2.47 -12.82
C SER A 16 9.28 2.09 -12.48
N LYS A 17 10.26 2.85 -12.97
CA LYS A 17 11.69 2.71 -12.65
C LYS A 17 12.11 3.49 -11.41
N ALA A 18 11.26 4.38 -10.89
CA ALA A 18 11.58 5.16 -9.71
C ALA A 18 11.58 4.30 -8.44
N ALA A 19 12.50 4.59 -7.52
CA ALA A 19 12.50 3.97 -6.19
C ALA A 19 11.45 4.63 -5.29
N GLY A 20 10.91 3.86 -4.35
CA GLY A 20 10.00 4.36 -3.32
C GLY A 20 8.67 3.65 -3.27
N CYS A 21 7.88 4.00 -2.26
CA CYS A 21 6.63 3.32 -1.99
C CYS A 21 5.53 3.67 -3.00
N LEU A 22 5.49 4.91 -3.51
CA LEU A 22 4.48 5.35 -4.45
C LEU A 22 4.69 4.72 -5.85
N PRO A 23 5.92 4.75 -6.41
CA PRO A 23 6.25 4.02 -7.64
C PRO A 23 5.86 2.54 -7.62
N VAL A 24 6.25 1.78 -6.60
CA VAL A 24 5.94 0.33 -6.51
C VAL A 24 4.44 0.08 -6.53
N ARG A 25 3.67 0.90 -5.82
CA ARG A 25 2.20 0.78 -5.79
C ARG A 25 1.56 1.14 -7.13
N LEU A 26 2.05 2.19 -7.78
CA LEU A 26 1.61 2.61 -9.11
C LEU A 26 1.86 1.51 -10.14
N THR A 27 3.08 0.98 -10.20
CA THR A 27 3.49 -0.07 -11.14
C THR A 27 2.69 -1.35 -10.96
N ALA A 28 2.60 -1.87 -9.74
CA ALA A 28 1.85 -3.10 -9.48
C ALA A 28 0.35 -2.94 -9.79
N ALA A 29 -0.20 -1.75 -9.55
CA ALA A 29 -1.58 -1.45 -9.93
C ALA A 29 -1.72 -1.38 -11.46
N TRP A 30 -0.78 -0.76 -12.18
CA TRP A 30 -0.82 -0.73 -13.64
C TRP A 30 -0.76 -2.14 -14.24
N GLU A 31 0.15 -2.98 -13.77
CA GLU A 31 0.28 -4.38 -14.20
C GLU A 31 -0.99 -5.20 -13.93
N CYS A 32 -1.75 -4.87 -12.88
CA CYS A 32 -2.99 -5.55 -12.53
C CYS A 32 -4.24 -5.01 -13.25
N TYR A 33 -4.30 -3.70 -13.52
CA TYR A 33 -5.53 -2.98 -13.86
C TYR A 33 -5.44 -2.11 -15.11
N GLY A 34 -4.23 -1.77 -15.56
CA GLY A 34 -3.96 -0.83 -16.65
C GLY A 34 -4.79 -1.15 -17.89
N GLY A 35 -5.46 -0.14 -18.43
CA GLY A 35 -6.28 -0.23 -19.66
C GLY A 35 -7.62 -0.98 -19.55
N HIS A 36 -7.94 -1.63 -18.42
CA HIS A 36 -9.03 -2.63 -18.40
C HIS A 36 -10.05 -2.50 -17.26
N ALA A 37 -9.76 -1.80 -16.16
CA ALA A 37 -10.62 -1.82 -14.97
C ALA A 37 -11.35 -0.49 -14.70
N PRO A 38 -12.65 -0.51 -14.39
CA PRO A 38 -13.37 0.69 -13.96
C PRO A 38 -12.91 1.17 -12.57
N ASP A 39 -12.47 0.26 -11.70
CA ASP A 39 -12.22 0.54 -10.29
C ASP A 39 -10.82 1.12 -10.02
N CYS A 40 -9.95 1.13 -11.03
CA CYS A 40 -8.60 1.68 -10.97
C CYS A 40 -8.28 2.46 -12.26
N ALA A 41 -8.01 3.75 -12.14
CA ALA A 41 -7.71 4.62 -13.27
C ALA A 41 -6.42 5.41 -13.04
N PHE A 42 -5.75 5.72 -14.14
CA PHE A 42 -4.45 6.39 -14.17
C PHE A 42 -4.56 7.66 -15.00
N TYR A 43 -3.93 8.73 -14.53
CA TYR A 43 -4.00 10.04 -15.17
C TYR A 43 -2.62 10.69 -15.17
N ALA A 44 -2.23 11.23 -16.31
CA ALA A 44 -1.11 12.15 -16.43
C ALA A 44 -1.57 13.52 -15.93
N VAL A 45 -0.72 14.18 -15.14
CA VAL A 45 -0.94 15.54 -14.63
C VAL A 45 0.25 16.39 -15.04
N ASP A 46 -0.01 17.43 -15.84
CA ASP A 46 0.98 18.37 -16.37
C ASP A 46 2.18 17.67 -17.07
N ASP A 47 1.94 16.48 -17.63
CA ASP A 47 2.93 15.59 -18.25
C ASP A 47 4.18 15.29 -17.38
N ALA A 48 4.08 15.50 -16.06
CA ALA A 48 5.17 15.35 -15.11
C ALA A 48 4.84 14.40 -13.94
N ALA A 49 3.57 14.30 -13.58
CA ALA A 49 3.11 13.46 -12.48
C ALA A 49 2.06 12.44 -12.95
N VAL A 50 1.96 11.34 -12.23
CA VAL A 50 0.93 10.32 -12.44
C VAL A 50 0.04 10.22 -11.21
N LEU A 51 -1.25 10.46 -11.43
CA LEU A 51 -2.29 10.27 -10.46
C LEU A 51 -2.97 8.92 -10.70
N MET A 52 -2.96 8.05 -9.70
CA MET A 52 -3.72 6.81 -9.66
C MET A 52 -4.92 6.99 -8.74
N VAL A 53 -6.12 6.67 -9.22
CA VAL A 53 -7.35 6.61 -8.42
C VAL A 53 -7.79 5.16 -8.35
N HIS A 54 -7.95 4.61 -7.14
CA HIS A 54 -8.33 3.23 -6.91
C HIS A 54 -9.30 3.13 -5.72
N GLY A 55 -10.55 2.74 -6.00
CA GLY A 55 -11.64 2.82 -5.02
C GLY A 55 -11.80 4.25 -4.48
N ALA A 56 -11.88 4.40 -3.15
CA ALA A 56 -11.97 5.70 -2.50
C ALA A 56 -10.61 6.39 -2.25
N GLY A 57 -9.50 5.81 -2.71
CA GLY A 57 -8.17 6.36 -2.48
C GLY A 57 -7.50 6.82 -3.77
N ALA A 58 -6.62 7.82 -3.65
CA ALA A 58 -5.75 8.26 -4.72
C ALA A 58 -4.29 8.36 -4.27
N LEU A 59 -3.39 8.21 -5.23
CA LEU A 59 -1.95 8.26 -5.05
C LEU A 59 -1.34 9.09 -6.17
N LEU A 60 -0.44 10.01 -5.83
CA LEU A 60 0.24 10.90 -6.77
C LEU A 60 1.75 10.64 -6.76
N CYS A 61 2.26 10.12 -7.87
CA CYS A 61 3.69 10.06 -8.15
C CYS A 61 4.11 11.34 -8.86
N GLY A 62 5.01 12.11 -8.25
CA GLY A 62 5.49 13.39 -8.78
C GLY A 62 4.88 14.60 -8.11
N GLU A 63 5.24 15.77 -8.62
CA GLU A 63 4.80 17.05 -8.10
C GLU A 63 3.85 17.71 -9.08
N VAL A 64 2.89 18.44 -8.53
CA VAL A 64 1.90 19.19 -9.30
C VAL A 64 1.94 20.65 -8.88
N SER A 65 1.68 21.53 -9.83
CA SER A 65 1.70 22.98 -9.59
C SER A 65 0.33 23.49 -9.12
N ASP A 66 -0.75 22.93 -9.67
CA ASP A 66 -2.12 23.31 -9.35
C ASP A 66 -2.81 22.27 -8.44
N LEU A 67 -2.71 22.50 -7.13
CA LEU A 67 -3.38 21.66 -6.13
C LEU A 67 -4.91 21.83 -6.17
N ALA A 68 -5.44 22.94 -6.70
CA ALA A 68 -6.88 23.16 -6.78
C ALA A 68 -7.50 22.32 -7.91
N GLU A 69 -6.84 22.22 -9.07
CA GLU A 69 -7.23 21.31 -10.16
C GLU A 69 -7.30 19.86 -9.64
N ILE A 70 -6.28 19.43 -8.89
CA ILE A 70 -6.23 18.08 -8.31
C ILE A 70 -7.35 17.85 -7.29
N HIS A 71 -7.58 18.80 -6.40
CA HIS A 71 -8.65 18.70 -5.40
C HIS A 71 -10.04 18.59 -6.05
N MET A 72 -10.32 19.41 -7.07
CA MET A 72 -11.58 19.34 -7.82
C MET A 72 -11.74 18.01 -8.54
N PHE A 73 -10.67 17.54 -9.20
CA PHE A 73 -10.67 16.27 -9.92
C PHE A 73 -10.96 15.08 -8.99
N LEU A 74 -10.31 15.04 -7.82
CA LEU A 74 -10.49 13.97 -6.85
C LEU A 74 -11.91 13.91 -6.29
N ARG A 75 -12.54 15.06 -6.07
CA ARG A 75 -13.97 15.11 -5.69
C ARG A 75 -14.87 14.52 -6.78
N MET A 76 -14.59 14.82 -8.04
CA MET A 76 -15.37 14.29 -9.17
C MET A 76 -15.15 12.79 -9.38
N SER A 77 -13.94 12.28 -9.11
CA SER A 77 -13.61 10.86 -9.24
C SER A 77 -14.13 10.00 -8.08
N GLY A 78 -14.64 10.63 -7.01
CA GLY A 78 -15.10 9.93 -5.81
C GLY A 78 -13.97 9.53 -4.85
N ALA A 79 -12.74 9.97 -5.10
CA ALA A 79 -11.63 9.76 -4.20
C ALA A 79 -11.79 10.61 -2.93
N LEU A 80 -11.65 9.95 -1.78
CA LEU A 80 -11.75 10.56 -0.45
C LEU A 80 -10.39 10.80 0.18
N THR A 81 -9.33 10.16 -0.32
CA THR A 81 -7.97 10.37 0.18
C THR A 81 -6.98 10.58 -0.96
N LEU A 82 -5.94 11.35 -0.69
CA LEU A 82 -4.79 11.53 -1.58
C LEU A 82 -3.51 11.29 -0.78
N LEU A 83 -2.64 10.44 -1.29
CA LEU A 83 -1.28 10.27 -0.79
C LEU A 83 -0.28 10.80 -1.82
N GLY A 84 0.62 11.69 -1.39
CA GLY A 84 1.70 12.21 -2.24
C GLY A 84 2.92 12.65 -1.43
N ALA A 85 3.98 13.06 -2.14
CA ALA A 85 5.24 13.48 -1.53
C ALA A 85 5.20 14.91 -0.97
N LYS A 86 4.29 15.78 -1.45
CA LYS A 86 4.20 17.17 -1.01
C LYS A 86 3.14 17.40 0.06
N PRO A 87 3.43 18.22 1.09
CA PRO A 87 2.43 18.62 2.08
C PRO A 87 1.34 19.47 1.45
N MET A 88 0.10 19.17 1.83
CA MET A 88 -1.07 20.00 1.55
C MET A 88 -1.63 20.49 2.88
N GLN A 89 -2.34 21.62 2.88
CA GLN A 89 -2.97 22.14 4.09
C GLN A 89 -3.92 21.08 4.69
N GLY A 90 -3.79 20.76 5.97
CA GLY A 90 -4.59 19.73 6.62
C GLY A 90 -4.16 18.28 6.35
N ALA A 91 -3.11 18.06 5.55
CA ALA A 91 -2.56 16.73 5.33
C ALA A 91 -1.85 16.19 6.59
N GLN A 92 -1.99 14.89 6.80
CA GLN A 92 -1.32 14.18 7.87
C GLN A 92 0.00 13.61 7.38
N LYS A 93 1.08 13.88 8.12
CA LYS A 93 2.39 13.30 7.85
C LYS A 93 2.37 11.77 7.97
N ARG A 94 3.08 11.13 7.06
CA ARG A 94 3.34 9.69 6.97
C ARG A 94 4.82 9.49 6.68
N LEU A 95 5.36 8.36 7.11
CA LEU A 95 6.75 7.98 6.85
C LEU A 95 6.76 6.77 5.95
N SER A 96 7.43 6.88 4.81
CA SER A 96 7.80 5.73 4.00
C SER A 96 9.05 5.11 4.60
N MET A 97 9.03 3.80 4.82
CA MET A 97 10.12 3.05 5.41
C MET A 97 10.59 1.98 4.43
N ARG A 98 11.90 1.81 4.27
CA ARG A 98 12.53 0.82 3.37
C ARG A 98 13.28 -0.23 4.19
N TRP A 99 13.03 -1.50 3.93
CA TRP A 99 13.73 -2.60 4.59
C TRP A 99 15.14 -2.76 4.03
N LYS A 100 16.12 -2.95 4.92
CA LYS A 100 17.56 -3.01 4.57
C LYS A 100 18.13 -4.43 4.54
N GLY A 101 17.29 -5.45 4.74
CA GLY A 101 17.73 -6.83 4.88
C GLY A 101 18.45 -7.12 6.21
N THR A 102 18.51 -6.14 7.11
CA THR A 102 19.04 -6.25 8.47
C THR A 102 17.88 -6.24 9.48
N GLY A 103 18.17 -6.33 10.77
CA GLY A 103 17.16 -6.17 11.84
C GLY A 103 17.00 -7.37 12.76
N GLU A 104 16.21 -7.18 13.82
CA GLU A 104 15.84 -8.25 14.74
C GLU A 104 15.15 -9.38 13.95
N LYS A 105 15.57 -10.61 14.21
CA LYS A 105 14.87 -11.81 13.75
C LYS A 105 13.91 -12.22 14.86
N PRO A 106 12.64 -11.76 14.85
CA PRO A 106 11.69 -12.18 15.86
C PRO A 106 11.54 -13.70 15.79
N LEU A 107 11.32 -14.32 16.94
CA LEU A 107 10.86 -15.70 16.97
C LEU A 107 9.52 -15.73 16.23
N LEU A 108 9.50 -16.42 15.08
CA LEU A 108 8.28 -16.63 14.33
C LEU A 108 7.32 -17.45 15.22
N PRO A 109 6.07 -17.00 15.44
CA PRO A 109 5.02 -17.83 16.00
C PRO A 109 4.97 -19.13 15.21
N LYS A 110 4.78 -20.26 15.91
CA LYS A 110 4.81 -21.59 15.29
C LYS A 110 3.77 -21.80 14.17
N GLU A 111 2.79 -20.90 14.04
CA GLU A 111 1.66 -21.03 13.11
C GLU A 111 1.39 -19.69 12.41
N ILE A 112 2.13 -19.41 11.33
CA ILE A 112 1.75 -18.40 10.34
C ILE A 112 0.99 -19.13 9.23
N CYS A 113 -0.24 -18.69 8.94
CA CYS A 113 -0.98 -19.15 7.78
C CYS A 113 -0.56 -18.31 6.57
N THR A 114 0.02 -18.96 5.55
CA THR A 114 0.55 -18.31 4.34
C THR A 114 -0.48 -18.20 3.22
N GLU A 115 -1.59 -18.93 3.32
CA GLU A 115 -2.70 -18.94 2.36
C GLU A 115 -4.04 -18.78 3.11
N PRO A 116 -4.26 -17.62 3.76
CA PRO A 116 -5.47 -17.39 4.53
C PRO A 116 -6.70 -17.30 3.62
N SER A 117 -7.87 -17.60 4.18
CA SER A 117 -9.13 -17.30 3.51
C SER A 117 -9.32 -15.78 3.43
N LEU A 118 -9.14 -15.21 2.23
CA LEU A 118 -9.29 -13.78 1.99
C LEU A 118 -10.69 -13.26 2.35
N TRP A 119 -11.72 -14.07 2.15
CA TRP A 119 -13.09 -13.73 2.56
C TRP A 119 -13.24 -13.68 4.08
N ARG A 120 -12.71 -14.66 4.82
CA ARG A 120 -12.77 -14.60 6.30
C ARG A 120 -11.94 -13.44 6.85
N LEU A 121 -10.79 -13.16 6.23
CA LEU A 121 -9.96 -12.01 6.60
C LEU A 121 -10.70 -10.69 6.36
N SER A 122 -11.42 -10.55 5.25
CA SER A 122 -12.20 -9.34 4.95
C SER A 122 -13.32 -9.10 5.96
N GLN A 123 -13.88 -10.16 6.54
CA GLN A 123 -14.91 -10.11 7.59
C GLN A 123 -14.35 -10.04 9.02
N SER A 124 -13.02 -10.07 9.20
CA SER A 124 -12.39 -10.26 10.53
C SER A 124 -12.44 -9.04 11.46
N GLY A 125 -12.71 -7.86 10.89
CA GLY A 125 -12.61 -6.55 11.58
C GLY A 125 -11.17 -6.05 11.79
N LEU A 126 -10.15 -6.76 11.30
CA LEU A 126 -8.74 -6.31 11.39
C LEU A 126 -8.40 -5.22 10.37
N LEU A 127 -9.09 -5.21 9.23
CA LEU A 127 -8.82 -4.31 8.12
C LEU A 127 -9.93 -3.27 8.02
N ASN A 128 -9.55 -2.02 7.82
CA ASN A 128 -10.49 -0.92 7.59
C ASN A 128 -10.80 -0.80 6.09
N ALA A 129 -11.55 -1.76 5.55
CA ALA A 129 -11.95 -1.79 4.16
C ALA A 129 -13.36 -2.41 4.02
N ASP A 130 -14.07 -2.06 2.96
CA ASP A 130 -15.30 -2.77 2.59
C ASP A 130 -14.96 -4.25 2.28
N PRO A 131 -15.63 -5.23 2.92
CA PRO A 131 -15.25 -6.63 2.77
C PRO A 131 -15.36 -7.18 1.34
N GLN A 132 -16.34 -6.71 0.55
CA GLN A 132 -16.57 -7.18 -0.81
C GLN A 132 -15.56 -6.58 -1.77
N ALA A 133 -15.32 -5.27 -1.68
CA ALA A 133 -14.32 -4.57 -2.47
C ALA A 133 -12.91 -5.10 -2.16
N TYR A 134 -12.60 -5.30 -0.88
CA TYR A 134 -11.34 -5.93 -0.46
C TYR A 134 -11.18 -7.32 -1.06
N TYR A 135 -12.20 -8.18 -0.94
CA TYR A 135 -12.11 -9.55 -1.47
C TYR A 135 -11.88 -9.55 -2.98
N ALA A 136 -12.62 -8.75 -3.74
CA ALA A 136 -12.49 -8.68 -5.18
C ALA A 136 -11.11 -8.16 -5.64
N ASP A 137 -10.62 -7.06 -5.04
CA ASP A 137 -9.31 -6.47 -5.34
C ASP A 137 -8.17 -7.44 -4.98
N VAL A 138 -8.17 -7.98 -3.76
CA VAL A 138 -7.06 -8.80 -3.28
C VAL A 138 -7.03 -10.15 -3.97
N CYS A 139 -8.17 -10.80 -4.23
CA CYS A 139 -8.20 -12.02 -5.05
C CYS A 139 -7.61 -11.78 -6.45
N ARG A 140 -7.94 -10.64 -7.07
CA ARG A 140 -7.37 -10.30 -8.38
C ARG A 140 -5.86 -10.14 -8.31
N ARG A 141 -5.34 -9.45 -7.29
CA ARG A 141 -3.89 -9.24 -7.09
C ARG A 141 -3.17 -10.56 -6.81
N VAL A 142 -3.70 -11.39 -5.90
CA VAL A 142 -3.12 -12.71 -5.59
C VAL A 142 -3.08 -13.61 -6.82
N ASN A 143 -4.16 -13.67 -7.61
CA ASN A 143 -4.21 -14.47 -8.84
C ASN A 143 -3.22 -13.99 -9.93
N ARG A 144 -2.75 -12.74 -9.83
CA ARG A 144 -1.71 -12.17 -10.70
C ARG A 144 -0.31 -12.17 -10.08
N GLY A 145 -0.14 -12.73 -8.89
CA GLY A 145 1.14 -12.69 -8.16
C GLY A 145 1.52 -11.31 -7.61
N ALA A 146 0.59 -10.35 -7.60
CA ALA A 146 0.80 -8.96 -7.19
C ALA A 146 0.46 -8.70 -5.70
N ALA A 147 0.05 -9.74 -4.96
CA ALA A 147 -0.16 -9.65 -3.52
C ALA A 147 0.17 -10.98 -2.81
N LEU A 148 0.60 -10.88 -1.55
CA LEU A 148 0.92 -11.99 -0.65
C LEU A 148 0.48 -11.62 0.76
N ILE A 149 -0.36 -12.43 1.40
CA ILE A 149 -1.01 -12.08 2.66
C ILE A 149 -0.81 -13.21 3.66
N TYR A 150 -0.29 -12.86 4.84
CA TYR A 150 -0.08 -13.79 5.94
C TYR A 150 -0.94 -13.41 7.14
N THR A 151 -1.35 -14.43 7.91
CA THR A 151 -2.14 -14.26 9.13
C THR A 151 -1.61 -15.14 10.25
N CYS A 152 -1.94 -14.75 11.49
CA CYS A 152 -1.98 -15.66 12.61
C CYS A 152 -3.45 -15.85 12.99
N GLU A 153 -3.89 -17.11 13.06
CA GLU A 153 -5.30 -17.46 13.19
C GLU A 153 -5.53 -18.46 14.33
N ARG A 154 -6.76 -18.46 14.83
CA ARG A 154 -7.29 -19.50 15.73
C ARG A 154 -8.69 -19.85 15.29
N ASP A 155 -8.97 -21.14 15.12
CA ASP A 155 -10.27 -21.64 14.66
C ASP A 155 -10.76 -20.95 13.37
N GLY A 156 -9.83 -20.69 12.44
CA GLY A 156 -10.10 -20.02 11.16
C GLY A 156 -10.42 -18.52 11.25
N THR A 157 -10.23 -17.90 12.42
CA THR A 157 -10.37 -16.47 12.64
C THR A 157 -9.02 -15.82 12.85
N ALA A 158 -8.66 -14.89 11.96
CA ALA A 158 -7.43 -14.12 12.09
C ALA A 158 -7.47 -13.19 13.33
N TYR A 159 -6.39 -13.23 14.11
CA TYR A 159 -6.16 -12.27 15.20
C TYR A 159 -4.97 -11.35 14.91
N ALA A 160 -4.14 -11.67 13.92
CA ALA A 160 -3.13 -10.78 13.37
C ALA A 160 -2.99 -11.02 11.85
N THR A 161 -2.60 -9.98 11.11
CA THR A 161 -2.37 -10.04 9.67
C THR A 161 -1.30 -9.02 9.25
N ALA A 162 -0.60 -9.33 8.16
CA ALA A 162 0.18 -8.41 7.35
C ALA A 162 0.11 -8.89 5.90
N GLY A 163 0.25 -7.99 4.93
CA GLY A 163 0.34 -8.39 3.54
C GLY A 163 1.17 -7.44 2.69
N ALA A 164 1.74 -7.97 1.61
CA ALA A 164 2.18 -7.18 0.47
C ALA A 164 1.00 -7.01 -0.48
N TYR A 165 0.59 -5.77 -0.75
CA TYR A 165 -0.58 -5.47 -1.61
C TYR A 165 -0.17 -4.85 -2.96
N ALA A 166 1.12 -4.65 -3.16
CA ALA A 166 1.73 -4.37 -4.44
C ALA A 166 3.06 -5.12 -4.48
N ILE A 167 3.23 -5.97 -5.47
CA ILE A 167 4.46 -6.71 -5.75
C ILE A 167 4.76 -6.51 -7.23
N THR A 168 5.98 -6.07 -7.52
CA THR A 168 6.53 -5.98 -8.88
C THR A 168 7.75 -6.90 -8.98
N GLU A 169 8.40 -6.91 -10.13
CA GLU A 169 9.68 -7.62 -10.29
C GLU A 169 10.73 -7.13 -9.28
N SER A 170 10.84 -5.82 -9.09
CA SER A 170 11.93 -5.18 -8.33
C SER A 170 11.52 -4.73 -6.92
N GLY A 171 10.23 -4.66 -6.60
CA GLY A 171 9.76 -4.06 -5.35
C GLY A 171 8.50 -4.68 -4.77
N ALA A 172 8.26 -4.40 -3.48
CA ALA A 172 7.04 -4.77 -2.79
C ALA A 172 6.62 -3.69 -1.79
N TYR A 173 5.32 -3.54 -1.58
CA TYR A 173 4.75 -2.64 -0.58
C TYR A 173 3.90 -3.41 0.43
N LEU A 174 4.35 -3.38 1.69
CA LEU A 174 3.64 -3.97 2.82
C LEU A 174 2.60 -3.00 3.39
N SER A 175 1.42 -3.53 3.70
CA SER A 175 0.31 -2.82 4.34
C SER A 175 -0.57 -3.81 5.11
N GLY A 176 -1.69 -3.33 5.64
CA GLY A 176 -2.65 -4.17 6.36
C GLY A 176 -2.04 -4.86 7.58
N VAL A 177 -1.04 -4.24 8.22
CA VAL A 177 -0.43 -4.79 9.44
C VAL A 177 -1.35 -4.50 10.62
N ALA A 178 -2.03 -5.53 11.11
CA ALA A 178 -3.00 -5.39 12.20
C ALA A 178 -2.88 -6.55 13.19
N THR A 179 -3.14 -6.26 14.46
CA THR A 179 -3.21 -7.25 15.54
C THR A 179 -4.31 -6.85 16.50
N ARG A 180 -5.22 -7.78 16.80
CA ARG A 180 -6.29 -7.59 17.79
C ARG A 180 -5.68 -7.14 19.11
N GLU A 181 -6.34 -6.21 19.77
CA GLU A 181 -5.81 -5.55 20.98
C GLU A 181 -5.34 -6.55 22.05
N ALA A 182 -6.15 -7.57 22.35
CA ALA A 182 -5.83 -8.62 23.31
C ALA A 182 -4.60 -9.48 22.93
N GLN A 183 -4.12 -9.42 21.69
CA GLN A 183 -2.97 -10.16 21.17
C GLN A 183 -1.75 -9.26 20.92
N ARG A 184 -1.83 -7.96 21.20
CA ARG A 184 -0.70 -7.04 21.03
C ARG A 184 0.43 -7.36 22.02
N CYS A 185 1.63 -6.85 21.72
CA CYS A 185 2.85 -7.05 22.51
C CYS A 185 3.31 -8.51 22.63
N ARG A 186 2.89 -9.39 21.70
CA ARG A 186 3.27 -10.81 21.64
C ARG A 186 4.11 -11.19 20.41
N GLY A 187 4.59 -10.20 19.65
CA GLY A 187 5.48 -10.42 18.51
C GLY A 187 4.81 -10.79 17.17
N TYR A 188 3.48 -10.95 17.11
CA TYR A 188 2.78 -11.37 15.89
C TYR A 188 3.00 -10.44 14.69
N ALA A 189 2.86 -9.12 14.86
CA ALA A 189 3.08 -8.16 13.78
C ALA A 189 4.53 -8.21 13.25
N SER A 190 5.51 -8.24 14.16
CA SER A 190 6.93 -8.34 13.81
C SER A 190 7.22 -9.61 13.01
N ALA A 191 6.67 -10.74 13.44
CA ALA A 191 6.88 -12.01 12.77
C ALA A 191 6.24 -12.07 11.38
N LEU A 192 5.00 -11.57 11.23
CA LEU A 192 4.33 -11.53 9.93
C LEU A 192 5.05 -10.61 8.95
N VAL A 193 5.46 -9.41 9.39
CA VAL A 193 6.25 -8.48 8.59
C VAL A 193 7.58 -9.11 8.16
N MET A 194 8.33 -9.72 9.08
CA MET A 194 9.62 -10.34 8.74
C MET A 194 9.48 -11.59 7.87
N ALA A 195 8.42 -12.37 8.03
CA ALA A 195 8.13 -13.50 7.15
C ALA A 195 7.85 -13.02 5.72
N LEU A 196 7.09 -11.93 5.54
CA LEU A 196 6.87 -11.31 4.23
C LEU A 196 8.17 -10.74 3.65
N CYS A 197 8.97 -10.04 4.46
CA CYS A 197 10.25 -9.51 4.01
C CYS A 197 11.17 -10.63 3.49
N THR A 198 11.23 -11.74 4.22
CA THR A 198 12.02 -12.92 3.83
C THR A 198 11.51 -13.55 2.55
N ALA A 199 10.18 -13.71 2.42
CA ALA A 199 9.58 -14.33 1.23
C ALA A 199 9.72 -13.49 -0.05
N LEU A 200 9.80 -12.16 0.09
CA LEU A 200 9.83 -11.23 -1.04
C LEU A 200 11.24 -10.76 -1.41
N SER A 201 12.23 -11.00 -0.55
CA SER A 201 13.65 -10.79 -0.84
C SER A 201 14.06 -11.51 -2.14
N PRO A 202 14.90 -10.91 -3.01
CA PRO A 202 15.71 -9.71 -2.81
C PRO A 202 15.05 -8.40 -3.29
N ARG A 203 13.72 -8.33 -3.39
CA ARG A 203 13.02 -7.10 -3.80
C ARG A 203 13.27 -5.95 -2.82
N GLU A 204 13.08 -4.74 -3.31
CA GLU A 204 13.00 -3.54 -2.49
C GLU A 204 11.67 -3.47 -1.75
N ILE A 205 11.70 -3.52 -0.42
CA ILE A 205 10.49 -3.65 0.39
C ILE A 205 10.21 -2.34 1.11
N TYR A 206 9.03 -1.80 0.86
CA TYR A 206 8.57 -0.54 1.43
C TYR A 206 7.32 -0.74 2.28
N LEU A 207 7.09 0.17 3.22
CA LEU A 207 5.81 0.34 3.90
C LEU A 207 5.60 1.81 4.25
N ILE A 208 4.37 2.16 4.60
CA ILE A 208 4.04 3.49 5.12
C ILE A 208 3.51 3.36 6.54
N CYS A 209 4.01 4.20 7.45
CA CYS A 209 3.54 4.24 8.83
C CYS A 209 3.28 5.66 9.33
N LYS A 210 2.53 5.76 10.43
CA LYS A 210 2.44 7.01 11.21
C LYS A 210 3.77 7.22 11.96
N PRO A 211 4.20 8.47 12.21
CA PRO A 211 5.46 8.73 12.92
C PRO A 211 5.64 7.97 14.25
N PRO A 212 4.62 7.80 15.11
CA PRO A 212 4.77 7.04 16.36
C PRO A 212 5.09 5.54 16.17
N LEU A 213 4.93 4.98 14.97
CA LEU A 213 5.23 3.59 14.66
C LEU A 213 6.63 3.40 14.04
N ALA A 214 7.39 4.47 13.80
CA ALA A 214 8.71 4.39 13.16
C ALA A 214 9.67 3.45 13.92
N ALA A 215 9.81 3.67 15.23
CA ALA A 215 10.67 2.86 16.10
C ALA A 215 10.27 1.37 16.16
N PHE A 216 9.01 1.02 15.86
CA PHE A 216 8.61 -0.38 15.73
C PHE A 216 9.24 -1.02 14.48
N TYR A 217 9.19 -0.34 13.34
CA TYR A 217 9.73 -0.84 12.08
C TYR A 217 11.26 -0.75 12.01
N GLU A 218 11.87 0.26 12.64
CA GLU A 218 13.33 0.40 12.73
C GLU A 218 14.00 -0.82 13.37
N ARG A 219 13.40 -1.37 14.43
CA ARG A 219 13.89 -2.61 15.06
C ARG A 219 13.84 -3.83 14.13
N LEU A 220 12.93 -3.82 13.14
CA LEU A 220 12.81 -4.85 12.11
C LEU A 220 13.76 -4.59 10.92
N GLY A 221 14.65 -3.59 11.03
CA GLY A 221 15.62 -3.21 10.01
C GLY A 221 15.06 -2.38 8.85
N PHE A 222 13.98 -1.64 9.12
CA PHE A 222 13.53 -0.60 8.21
C PHE A 222 14.22 0.74 8.52
N GLU A 223 14.52 1.52 7.49
CA GLU A 223 15.00 2.89 7.61
C GLU A 223 13.99 3.85 6.99
N GLN A 224 13.85 5.06 7.52
CA GLN A 224 13.05 6.10 6.88
C GLN A 224 13.62 6.40 5.50
N HIS A 225 12.78 6.34 4.47
CA HIS A 225 13.15 6.60 3.09
C HIS A 225 12.71 8.00 2.61
N GLU A 226 11.46 8.36 2.87
CA GLU A 226 10.85 9.62 2.42
C GLU A 226 9.68 10.00 3.34
N GLU A 227 9.32 11.28 3.31
CA GLU A 227 8.11 11.78 3.96
C GLU A 227 6.98 11.82 2.95
N LEU A 228 5.79 11.44 3.38
CA LEU A 228 4.59 11.49 2.58
C LEU A 228 3.49 12.20 3.35
N TRP A 229 2.47 12.62 2.60
CA TRP A 229 1.37 13.40 3.13
C TRP A 229 0.07 12.77 2.65
N GLU A 230 -0.73 12.34 3.63
CA GLU A 230 -2.06 11.81 3.41
C GLU A 230 -3.07 12.91 3.67
N PHE A 231 -3.80 13.30 2.64
CA PHE A 231 -4.86 14.29 2.70
C PHE A 231 -6.21 13.58 2.64
N GLU A 232 -7.12 13.94 3.54
CA GLU A 232 -8.51 13.49 3.52
C GLU A 232 -9.40 14.59 2.92
N MET A 233 -10.16 14.24 1.89
CA MET A 233 -11.15 15.09 1.25
C MET A 233 -12.33 15.24 2.22
N GLY A 234 -12.25 16.24 3.10
CA GLY A 234 -13.36 16.61 3.97
C GLY A 234 -14.60 16.93 3.14
N ARG A 235 -15.72 16.30 3.52
CA ARG A 235 -17.08 16.73 3.17
C ARG A 235 -17.22 18.17 3.66
N THR A 236 -16.97 19.13 2.77
CA THR A 236 -17.42 20.52 2.97
C THR A 236 -18.93 20.53 3.00
#